data_AF-A0A292EEH5-F1
#
_entry.id   AF-A0A292EEH5-F1
#
_cell.length_a   1.000
_cell.length_b   1.000
_cell.length_c   1.000
_cell.angle_alpha   90.00
_cell.angle_beta   90.00
_cell.angle_gamma   90.00
#
_symmetry.space_group_name_H-M   'P 1'
#
loop_
_entity.id
_entity.type
_entity.pdbx_description
1 polymer ?
#
loop_
_entity_poly.entity_id
_entity_poly.type
_entity_poly.pdbx_seq_one_letter_code
_entity_poly.pdbx_strand_id
1 'polypeptide(L)'
;MPRATQHPKAETFNFRIDPALKTAFTQATEAEDKPAAQVLRDFMRAYVEHQRRKAFEAEARKQSLAIAERARDPDSDEARSLKELDALFDEDQFGDDGKA
;
A
#
# COMPACT_ATOMS: atom_id res chain seq x y z
N MET A 1 -42.09 -19.62 -3.37
CA MET A 1 -40.69 -19.30 -2.97
C MET A 1 -39.99 -18.64 -4.16
N PRO A 2 -39.82 -17.31 -4.22
CA PRO A 2 -39.11 -16.68 -5.33
C PRO A 2 -37.58 -16.92 -5.17
N ARG A 3 -36.95 -17.56 -6.16
CA ARG A 3 -35.49 -17.66 -6.25
C ARG A 3 -34.96 -16.33 -6.76
N ALA A 4 -34.39 -15.52 -5.88
CA ALA A 4 -33.57 -14.39 -6.28
C ALA A 4 -32.25 -14.92 -6.88
N THR A 5 -32.23 -15.24 -8.17
CA THR A 5 -30.97 -15.39 -8.92
C THR A 5 -30.42 -14.00 -9.19
N GLN A 6 -29.83 -13.40 -8.16
CA GLN A 6 -29.07 -12.17 -8.30
C GLN A 6 -27.71 -12.55 -8.90
N HIS A 7 -27.68 -12.83 -10.20
CA HIS A 7 -26.42 -12.84 -10.93
C HIS A 7 -25.91 -11.39 -10.91
N PRO A 8 -24.77 -11.09 -10.29
CA PRO A 8 -24.23 -9.74 -10.28
C PRO A 8 -24.00 -9.29 -11.73
N LYS A 9 -24.34 -8.02 -12.03
CA LYS A 9 -24.16 -7.43 -13.37
C LYS A 9 -22.70 -7.62 -13.80
N ALA A 10 -22.49 -8.45 -14.82
CA ALA A 10 -21.20 -8.55 -15.48
C ALA A 10 -21.02 -7.32 -16.39
N GLU A 11 -19.96 -6.55 -16.17
CA GLU A 11 -19.57 -5.46 -17.06
C GLU A 11 -18.61 -5.99 -18.14
N THR A 12 -18.81 -5.54 -19.39
CA THR A 12 -18.00 -5.97 -20.53
C THR A 12 -17.02 -4.86 -20.91
N PHE A 13 -15.73 -5.19 -20.95
CA PHE A 13 -14.66 -4.28 -21.36
C PHE A 13 -14.05 -4.76 -22.68
N ASN A 14 -14.11 -3.93 -23.72
CA ASN A 14 -13.58 -4.26 -25.05
C ASN A 14 -12.21 -3.60 -25.26
N PHE A 15 -11.21 -4.40 -25.62
CA PHE A 15 -9.86 -3.93 -25.94
C PHE A 15 -9.52 -4.19 -27.40
N ARG A 16 -8.74 -3.30 -28.00
CA ARG A 16 -8.00 -3.60 -29.23
C ARG A 16 -6.57 -3.91 -28.84
N ILE A 17 -6.09 -5.07 -29.23
CA ILE A 17 -4.72 -5.53 -28.97
C ILE A 17 -4.05 -5.89 -30.28
N ASP A 18 -2.73 -5.86 -30.27
CA ASP A 18 -1.93 -6.33 -31.41
C ASP A 18 -2.19 -7.82 -31.67
N PRO A 19 -2.34 -8.25 -32.94
CA PRO A 19 -2.62 -9.64 -33.28
C PRO A 19 -1.51 -10.61 -32.84
N ALA A 20 -0.23 -10.21 -32.84
CA ALA A 20 0.86 -11.04 -32.35
C ALA A 20 0.76 -11.25 -30.83
N LEU A 21 0.40 -10.19 -30.10
CA LEU A 21 0.19 -10.27 -28.66
C LEU A 21 -0.98 -11.20 -28.31
N LYS A 22 -2.08 -11.14 -29.07
CA LYS A 22 -3.21 -12.06 -28.91
C LYS A 22 -2.76 -13.52 -29.04
N THR A 23 -2.01 -13.84 -30.08
CA THR A 23 -1.53 -15.20 -30.34
C THR A 23 -0.63 -15.70 -29.21
N ALA A 24 0.35 -14.89 -28.80
CA ALA A 24 1.25 -15.24 -27.71
C ALA A 24 0.51 -15.45 -26.39
N PHE A 25 -0.46 -14.58 -26.08
CA PHE A 25 -1.27 -14.71 -24.87
C PHE A 25 -2.12 -15.98 -24.88
N THR A 26 -2.79 -16.27 -26.01
CA THR A 26 -3.58 -17.50 -26.14
C THR A 26 -2.71 -18.74 -25.94
N GLN A 27 -1.54 -18.81 -26.59
CA GLN A 27 -0.61 -19.93 -26.44
C GLN A 27 -0.16 -20.12 -24.99
N ALA A 28 0.15 -19.03 -24.29
CA ALA A 28 0.54 -19.09 -22.88
C ALA A 28 -0.62 -19.60 -21.99
N THR A 29 -1.84 -19.12 -22.24
CA THR A 29 -3.02 -19.53 -21.46
C THR A 29 -3.43 -20.98 -21.72
N GLU A 30 -3.25 -21.47 -22.95
CA GLU A 30 -3.46 -22.86 -23.32
C GLU A 30 -2.44 -23.78 -22.65
N ALA A 31 -1.17 -23.37 -22.58
CA ALA A 31 -0.12 -24.13 -21.89
C ALA A 31 -0.37 -24.24 -20.37
N GLU A 32 -1.03 -23.25 -19.78
CA GLU A 32 -1.44 -23.26 -18.36
C GLU A 32 -2.81 -23.88 -18.10
N ASP A 33 -3.53 -24.32 -19.14
CA ASP A 33 -4.90 -24.84 -19.07
C ASP A 33 -5.88 -23.87 -18.36
N LYS A 34 -5.66 -22.56 -18.55
CA LYS A 34 -6.46 -21.50 -17.91
C LYS A 34 -7.20 -20.69 -18.96
N PRO A 35 -8.47 -20.33 -18.72
CA PRO A 35 -9.18 -19.42 -19.61
C PRO A 35 -8.48 -18.05 -19.67
N ALA A 36 -8.23 -17.56 -20.88
CA ALA A 36 -7.64 -16.24 -21.14
C ALA A 36 -8.34 -15.10 -20.35
N ALA A 37 -9.67 -15.16 -20.26
CA ALA A 37 -10.46 -14.19 -19.49
C ALA A 37 -10.22 -14.28 -17.98
N GLN A 38 -9.93 -15.47 -17.44
CA GLN A 38 -9.60 -15.64 -16.03
C GLN A 38 -8.22 -15.03 -15.73
N VAL A 39 -7.22 -15.34 -16.57
CA VAL A 39 -5.87 -14.77 -16.45
C VAL A 39 -5.90 -13.24 -16.53
N LEU A 40 -6.69 -12.68 -17.45
CA LEU A 40 -6.85 -11.23 -17.57
C LEU A 40 -7.48 -10.61 -16.32
N ARG A 41 -8.51 -11.24 -15.74
CA ARG A 41 -9.14 -10.76 -14.49
C ARG A 41 -8.16 -10.80 -13.33
N ASP A 42 -7.38 -11.86 -13.21
CA ASP A 42 -6.40 -12.01 -12.13
C ASP A 42 -5.27 -11.00 -12.29
N PHE A 43 -4.80 -10.77 -13.52
CA PHE A 43 -3.83 -9.73 -13.84
C PHE A 43 -4.36 -8.33 -13.50
N MET A 44 -5.60 -8.01 -13.89
CA MET A 44 -6.23 -6.73 -13.55
C MET A 44 -6.32 -6.53 -12.04
N ARG A 45 -6.72 -7.57 -11.29
CA ARG A 45 -6.81 -7.50 -9.82
C ARG A 45 -5.44 -7.26 -9.20
N ALA A 46 -4.42 -8.00 -9.64
CA ALA A 46 -3.04 -7.82 -9.18
C ALA A 46 -2.49 -6.43 -9.50
N TYR A 47 -2.79 -5.91 -10.71
CA TYR A 47 -2.38 -4.58 -11.13
C TYR A 47 -3.01 -3.48 -10.28
N VAL A 48 -4.32 -3.56 -10.00
CA VAL A 48 -5.03 -2.59 -9.14
C VAL A 48 -4.49 -2.65 -7.72
N GLU A 49 -4.28 -3.85 -7.16
CA GLU A 49 -3.72 -4.01 -5.81
C GLU A 49 -2.30 -3.46 -5.72
N HIS A 50 -1.46 -3.69 -6.72
CA HIS A 50 -0.12 -3.11 -6.79
C HIS A 50 -0.14 -1.59 -6.85
N GLN A 51 -1.01 -1.01 -7.69
CA GLN A 51 -1.16 0.43 -7.80
C GLN A 51 -1.71 1.05 -6.51
N ARG A 52 -2.64 0.39 -5.82
CA ARG A 52 -3.14 0.81 -4.49
C ARG A 52 -2.03 0.81 -3.45
N ARG A 53 -1.21 -0.23 -3.41
CA ARG A 53 -0.04 -0.29 -2.50
C ARG A 53 0.93 0.85 -2.78
N LYS A 54 1.26 1.09 -4.06
CA LYS A 54 2.12 2.22 -4.45
C LYS A 54 1.52 3.57 -4.09
N ALA A 55 0.21 3.76 -4.28
CA ALA A 55 -0.48 4.98 -3.92
C ALA A 55 -0.46 5.18 -2.40
N PHE A 56 -0.71 4.12 -1.63
CA PHE A 56 -0.63 4.14 -0.17
C PHE A 56 0.79 4.45 0.32
N GLU A 57 1.83 3.86 -0.27
CA GLU A 57 3.22 4.18 0.05
C GLU A 57 3.58 5.63 -0.30
N ALA A 58 3.08 6.14 -1.43
CA ALA A 58 3.29 7.52 -1.83
C ALA A 58 2.56 8.51 -0.88
N GLU A 59 1.38 8.13 -0.40
CA GLU A 59 0.59 8.92 0.55
C GLU A 59 1.18 8.87 1.96
N ALA A 60 1.64 7.70 2.41
CA ALA A 60 2.37 7.54 3.67
C ALA A 60 3.66 8.36 3.67
N ARG A 61 4.43 8.37 2.57
CA ARG A 61 5.63 9.22 2.43
C ARG A 61 5.30 10.72 2.53
N LYS A 62 4.17 11.16 1.97
CA LYS A 62 3.71 12.55 2.11
C LYS A 62 3.35 12.88 3.55
N GLN A 63 2.67 11.98 4.25
CA GLN A 63 2.31 12.17 5.66
C GLN A 63 3.56 12.19 6.56
N SER A 64 4.53 11.29 6.34
CA SER A 64 5.79 11.28 7.09
C SER A 64 6.61 12.56 6.89
N LEU A 65 6.65 13.11 5.68
CA LEU A 65 7.34 14.38 5.40
C LEU A 65 6.64 15.57 6.08
N ALA A 66 5.30 15.60 6.10
CA ALA A 66 4.54 16.66 6.78
C ALA A 66 4.74 16.63 8.31
N ILE A 67 4.85 15.45 8.91
CA ILE A 67 5.17 15.29 10.34
C ILE A 67 6.62 15.75 10.61
N ALA A 68 7.57 15.36 9.76
CA ALA A 68 8.96 15.77 9.88
C ALA A 68 9.17 17.28 9.71
N GLU A 69 8.40 17.95 8.85
CA GLU A 69 8.41 19.42 8.75
C GLU A 69 7.85 20.08 10.01
N ARG A 70 6.77 19.54 10.58
CA ARG A 70 6.14 20.11 11.78
C ARG A 70 7.02 19.98 13.02
N ALA A 71 7.74 18.86 13.13
CA ALA A 71 8.74 18.62 14.17
C ALA A 71 10.03 19.47 14.00
N ARG A 72 10.21 20.13 12.84
CA ARG A 72 11.38 20.97 12.57
C ARG A 72 11.24 22.40 13.09
N ASP A 73 10.05 22.79 13.55
CA ASP A 73 9.82 24.07 14.20
C ASP A 73 10.34 24.02 15.66
N PRO A 74 11.44 24.74 15.98
CA PRO A 74 12.07 24.70 17.30
C PRO A 74 11.20 25.24 18.44
N ASP A 75 10.17 26.03 18.10
CA ASP A 75 9.22 26.67 19.03
C ASP A 75 7.88 25.93 19.13
N SER A 76 7.69 24.86 18.34
CA SER A 76 6.51 24.00 18.45
C SER A 76 6.38 23.38 19.84
N ASP A 77 5.14 23.18 20.30
CA ASP A 77 4.87 22.54 21.59
C ASP A 77 5.48 21.13 21.65
N GLU A 78 5.51 20.40 20.53
CA GLU A 78 6.17 19.08 20.43
C GLU A 78 7.70 19.17 20.62
N ALA A 79 8.37 20.16 20.03
CA ALA A 79 9.80 20.36 20.20
C ALA A 79 10.16 20.79 21.63
N ARG A 80 9.29 21.53 22.31
CA ARG A 80 9.43 21.86 23.74
C ARG A 80 9.26 20.62 24.62
N SER A 81 8.24 19.80 24.39
CA SER A 81 8.05 18.55 25.14
C SER A 81 9.21 17.56 24.92
N LEU A 82 9.78 17.48 23.72
CA LEU A 82 10.96 16.64 23.45
C LEU A 82 12.20 17.12 24.21
N LYS A 83 12.43 18.44 24.28
CA LYS A 83 13.54 19.03 25.06
C LYS A 83 13.35 18.83 26.57
N GLU A 84 12.13 18.95 27.07
CA GLU A 84 11.80 18.68 28.47
C GLU A 84 12.03 17.21 28.83
N LEU A 85 11.62 16.28 27.96
CA LEU A 85 11.90 14.84 28.14
C LEU A 85 13.40 14.54 28.16
N ASP A 86 14.17 15.10 27.23
CA ASP A 86 15.63 14.91 27.15
C ASP A 86 16.33 15.45 28.42
N ALA A 87 15.89 16.62 28.91
CA ALA A 87 16.37 17.18 30.17
C ALA A 87 16.02 16.30 31.38
N LEU A 88 14.81 15.74 31.43
CA LEU A 88 14.41 14.78 32.47
C LEU A 88 15.26 13.50 32.45
N PHE A 89 15.62 12.99 31.26
CA PHE A 89 16.48 11.82 31.13
C PHE A 89 17.96 12.11 31.47
N ASP A 90 18.45 13.32 31.24
CA ASP A 90 19.79 13.75 31.65
C ASP A 90 19.87 14.07 33.17
N GLU A 91 18.77 14.51 33.77
CA GLU A 91 18.66 14.71 35.23
C GLU A 91 18.51 13.38 36.00
N ASP A 92 17.86 12.37 35.42
CA ASP A 92 17.90 10.97 35.88
C ASP A 92 19.19 10.26 35.42
N GLN A 93 20.35 10.88 35.71
CA GLN A 93 21.58 10.11 35.84
C GLN A 93 21.28 8.94 36.75
N PHE A 94 21.38 7.73 36.18
CA PHE A 94 21.49 6.44 36.84
C PHE A 94 22.42 6.54 38.07
N GLY A 95 21.85 7.00 39.17
CA GLY A 95 22.46 7.07 40.48
C GLY A 95 22.25 5.74 41.17
N ASP A 96 23.27 4.89 41.02
CA ASP A 96 23.62 3.84 41.99
C ASP A 96 22.63 2.68 42.15
N ASP A 97 22.83 1.60 41.38
CA ASP A 97 22.74 0.22 41.89
C ASP A 97 23.24 -0.79 40.84
N GLY A 98 24.46 -0.54 40.36
CA GLY A 98 25.14 -1.36 39.36
C GLY A 98 26.49 -1.93 39.81
N LYS A 99 26.80 -1.96 41.11
CA LYS A 99 28.01 -2.59 41.66
C LYS A 99 27.87 -2.98 43.14
N ALA A 100 27.53 -4.25 43.41
CA ALA A 100 28.19 -5.13 44.39
C ALA A 100 27.47 -6.48 44.46
#